data_AF-A0A816EUA6-F1
#
_entry.id   AF-A0A816EUA6-F1
#
_cell.length_a   1.000
_cell.length_b   1.000
_cell.length_c   1.000
_cell.angle_alpha   90.00
_cell.angle_beta   90.00
_cell.angle_gamma   90.00
#
_symmetry.space_group_name_H-M   'P 1'
#
loop_
_entity.id
_entity.type
_entity.pdbx_description
1 polymer ?
#
loop_
_entity_poly.entity_id
_entity_poly.type
_entity_poly.pdbx_seq_one_letter_code
_entity_poly.pdbx_strand_id
1 'polypeptide(L)'
;SKIRIPQVYIPISAVQPMKDYIRKCQVLTMIKEIDPDPAQWIPSHELIGVKPDDLLDFRKTMKIRVFEMDYSVPCCGYGFYERRQKLKKEYEHLSSKDIGKMKRENENLELSEERIVPLFVFMGDTTVSIFNRYENELFQFPLIIVECSYIDSELHKEPASEGKHIIWDDLQPFVIKYPNVIFVLIHFSHQYKSEEIRDFFQKLNLPNVIPFI
;
A
#
# COMPACT_ATOMS: atom_id res chain seq x y z
N SER A 1 -19.27 -16.82 17.85
CA SER A 1 -18.16 -15.88 17.57
C SER A 1 -18.75 -14.56 17.10
N LYS A 2 -18.22 -13.39 17.51
CA LYS A 2 -18.65 -12.12 16.90
C LYS A 2 -18.20 -12.15 15.44
N ILE A 3 -19.12 -11.98 14.49
CA ILE A 3 -18.80 -11.86 13.07
C ILE A 3 -17.90 -10.64 12.93
N ARG A 4 -16.68 -10.84 12.43
CA ARG A 4 -15.77 -9.73 12.13
C ARG A 4 -16.08 -9.27 10.71
N ILE A 5 -16.72 -8.12 10.59
CA ILE A 5 -17.03 -7.53 9.30
C ILE A 5 -15.73 -7.04 8.62
N PRO A 6 -15.61 -7.15 7.29
CA PRO A 6 -14.47 -6.61 6.55
C PRO A 6 -14.31 -5.10 6.79
N GLN A 7 -13.06 -4.67 6.95
CA GLN A 7 -12.68 -3.26 7.03
C GLN A 7 -12.08 -2.84 5.69
N VAL A 8 -12.57 -1.74 5.13
CA VAL A 8 -12.16 -1.21 3.83
C VAL A 8 -11.60 0.20 4.06
N TYR A 9 -10.32 0.37 3.77
CA TYR A 9 -9.60 1.62 3.97
C TYR A 9 -9.58 2.39 2.66
N ILE A 10 -10.06 3.63 2.68
CA ILE A 10 -10.18 4.50 1.50
C ILE A 10 -9.81 5.93 1.88
N PRO A 11 -9.44 6.81 0.92
CA PRO A 11 -9.22 8.22 1.20
C PRO A 11 -10.40 8.80 1.98
N ILE A 12 -10.13 9.59 3.03
CA ILE A 12 -11.18 10.11 3.92
C ILE A 12 -12.26 10.90 3.16
N SER A 13 -11.86 11.60 2.10
CA SER A 13 -12.76 12.36 1.22
C SER A 13 -13.71 11.45 0.41
N ALA A 14 -13.33 10.19 0.17
CA ALA A 14 -14.13 9.22 -0.58
C ALA A 14 -15.15 8.47 0.29
N VAL A 15 -15.07 8.56 1.63
CA VAL A 15 -15.94 7.79 2.54
C VAL A 15 -17.41 8.11 2.32
N GLN A 16 -17.79 9.39 2.32
CA GLN A 16 -19.20 9.76 2.15
C GLN A 16 -19.70 9.46 0.72
N PRO A 17 -18.98 9.83 -0.35
CA PRO A 17 -19.36 9.43 -1.71
C PRO A 17 -19.56 7.92 -1.89
N MET A 18 -18.69 7.10 -1.29
CA MET A 18 -18.82 5.63 -1.34
C MET A 18 -20.05 5.13 -0.59
N LYS A 19 -20.36 5.69 0.60
CA LYS A 19 -21.60 5.38 1.32
C LYS A 19 -22.83 5.70 0.49
N ASP A 20 -22.84 6.88 -0.13
CA ASP A 20 -23.96 7.33 -0.96
C ASP A 20 -24.12 6.43 -2.20
N TYR A 21 -23.02 6.08 -2.86
CA TYR A 21 -23.00 5.14 -3.98
C TYR A 21 -23.58 3.77 -3.60
N ILE A 22 -23.07 3.14 -2.54
CA ILE A 22 -23.55 1.84 -2.06
C ILE A 22 -25.04 1.90 -1.73
N ARG A 23 -25.48 2.94 -1.01
CA ARG A 23 -26.89 3.13 -0.65
C ARG A 23 -27.77 3.22 -1.90
N LYS A 24 -27.36 3.97 -2.92
CA LYS A 24 -28.11 4.10 -4.17
C LYS A 24 -28.17 2.78 -4.94
N CYS A 25 -27.08 2.02 -5.01
CA CYS A 25 -27.09 0.68 -5.61
C CYS A 25 -28.09 -0.26 -4.93
N GLN A 26 -28.14 -0.23 -3.60
CA GLN A 26 -29.07 -1.06 -2.83
C GLN A 26 -30.54 -0.65 -3.05
N VAL A 27 -30.84 0.66 -3.08
CA VAL A 27 -32.20 1.17 -3.39
C VAL A 27 -32.66 0.71 -4.78
N LEU A 28 -31.79 0.81 -5.78
CA LEU A 28 -32.08 0.34 -7.14
C LEU A 28 -32.33 -1.17 -7.21
N THR A 29 -31.67 -1.94 -6.35
CA THR A 29 -31.80 -3.40 -6.31
C THR A 29 -33.09 -3.84 -5.59
N MET A 30 -33.45 -3.18 -4.49
CA MET A 30 -34.58 -3.57 -3.65
C MET A 30 -35.90 -2.89 -4.05
N ILE A 31 -35.85 -1.86 -4.90
CA ILE A 31 -37.01 -1.02 -5.31
C ILE A 31 -37.78 -0.49 -4.08
N LYS A 32 -37.05 -0.22 -2.99
CA LYS A 32 -37.56 0.35 -1.74
C LYS A 32 -36.51 1.26 -1.14
N GLU A 33 -36.97 2.28 -0.41
CA GLU A 33 -36.06 3.04 0.44
C GLU A 33 -35.53 2.15 1.56
N ILE A 34 -34.22 2.26 1.81
CA ILE A 34 -33.58 1.54 2.90
C ILE A 34 -33.73 2.40 4.14
N ASP A 35 -34.36 1.82 5.16
CA ASP A 35 -34.44 2.42 6.48
C ASP A 35 -33.01 2.69 6.98
N PRO A 36 -32.65 3.96 7.27
CA PRO A 36 -31.33 4.29 7.77
C PRO A 36 -31.06 3.74 9.17
N ASP A 37 -32.04 3.17 9.87
CA ASP A 37 -31.88 2.65 11.23
C ASP A 37 -30.95 1.40 11.27
N PRO A 38 -29.73 1.52 11.83
CA PRO A 38 -28.81 0.40 11.98
C PRO A 38 -29.28 -0.65 12.98
N ALA A 39 -30.36 -0.43 13.75
CA ALA A 39 -30.93 -1.44 14.63
C ALA A 39 -31.61 -2.59 13.86
N GLN A 40 -31.96 -2.37 12.58
CA GLN A 40 -32.64 -3.38 11.76
C GLN A 40 -31.70 -4.19 10.86
N TRP A 41 -30.41 -3.84 10.78
CA TRP A 41 -29.48 -4.45 9.81
C TRP A 41 -28.07 -4.62 10.38
N ILE A 42 -27.37 -5.67 9.94
CA ILE A 42 -25.96 -5.89 10.25
C ILE A 42 -25.12 -5.30 9.10
N PRO A 43 -24.19 -4.36 9.36
CA PRO A 43 -23.31 -3.84 8.32
C PRO A 43 -22.51 -4.97 7.66
N SER A 44 -22.46 -5.00 6.32
CA SER A 44 -21.65 -5.99 5.59
C SER A 44 -20.16 -5.66 5.59
N HIS A 45 -19.80 -4.40 5.90
CA HIS A 45 -18.42 -3.89 5.93
C HIS A 45 -18.35 -2.60 6.75
N GLU A 46 -17.13 -2.18 7.07
CA GLU A 46 -16.81 -0.90 7.67
C GLU A 46 -15.92 -0.10 6.72
N LEU A 47 -16.36 1.09 6.31
CA LEU A 47 -15.54 2.03 5.54
C LEU A 47 -14.75 2.92 6.50
N ILE A 48 -13.42 2.84 6.42
CA ILE A 48 -12.49 3.59 7.25
C ILE A 48 -11.77 4.60 6.38
N GLY A 49 -11.99 5.89 6.68
CA GLY A 49 -11.31 6.98 6.00
C GLY A 49 -9.88 7.13 6.48
N VAL A 50 -8.92 7.17 5.56
CA VAL A 50 -7.50 7.41 5.84
C VAL A 50 -7.03 8.73 5.26
N LYS A 51 -6.01 9.30 5.87
CA LYS A 51 -5.30 10.50 5.43
C LYS A 51 -3.85 10.18 5.13
N PRO A 52 -3.19 10.97 4.26
CA PRO A 52 -1.74 10.98 4.19
C PRO A 52 -1.11 11.07 5.58
N ASP A 53 -0.02 10.35 5.76
CA ASP A 53 0.75 10.28 7.01
C ASP A 53 0.10 9.53 8.16
N ASP A 54 -1.09 8.97 7.96
CA ASP A 54 -1.65 8.01 8.91
C ASP A 54 -0.72 6.79 9.06
N LEU A 55 -0.53 6.37 10.31
CA LEU A 55 0.16 5.15 10.69
C LEU A 55 -0.82 4.23 11.42
N LEU A 56 -1.34 3.24 10.70
CA LEU A 56 -2.44 2.40 11.14
C LEU A 56 -1.95 1.13 11.83
N ASP A 57 -2.64 0.79 12.92
CA ASP A 57 -2.51 -0.46 13.65
C ASP A 57 -3.48 -1.51 13.07
N PHE A 58 -3.12 -2.16 11.95
CA PHE A 58 -4.03 -3.12 11.30
C PHE A 58 -4.16 -4.45 12.07
N ARG A 59 -3.05 -4.95 12.63
CA ARG A 59 -2.97 -6.15 13.48
C ARG A 59 -1.87 -5.96 14.53
N LYS A 60 -1.84 -6.80 15.56
CA LYS A 60 -0.74 -6.83 16.54
C LYS A 60 0.64 -6.98 15.90
N THR A 61 0.70 -7.53 14.70
CA THR A 61 1.93 -7.85 13.98
C THR A 61 2.22 -6.91 12.81
N MET A 62 1.37 -5.92 12.52
CA MET A 62 1.51 -5.12 11.30
C MET A 62 1.17 -3.65 11.52
N LYS A 63 1.97 -2.77 10.92
CA LYS A 63 1.68 -1.34 10.76
C LYS A 63 1.52 -1.00 9.28
N ILE A 64 0.64 -0.06 8.98
CA ILE A 64 0.43 0.44 7.62
C ILE A 64 0.66 1.95 7.61
N ARG A 65 1.57 2.40 6.76
CA ARG A 65 1.84 3.81 6.46
C ARG A 65 1.01 4.21 5.24
N VAL A 66 0.25 5.29 5.35
CA VAL A 66 -0.56 5.82 4.24
C VAL A 66 0.18 6.94 3.55
N PHE A 67 0.55 6.78 2.29
CA PHE A 67 1.26 7.78 1.49
C PHE A 67 0.30 8.62 0.65
N GLU A 68 0.62 9.90 0.48
CA GLU A 68 -0.05 10.76 -0.49
C GLU A 68 0.43 10.40 -1.91
N MET A 69 -0.48 9.98 -2.77
CA MET A 69 -0.16 9.75 -4.19
C MET A 69 -0.47 11.01 -4.98
N ASP A 70 0.34 11.28 -6.01
CA ASP A 70 0.06 12.35 -6.96
C ASP A 70 -0.80 11.78 -8.09
N TYR A 71 -2.09 12.11 -8.07
CA TYR A 71 -3.05 11.69 -9.07
C TYR A 71 -4.17 12.72 -9.26
N SER A 72 -5.08 12.49 -10.20
CA SER A 72 -6.16 13.43 -10.56
C SER A 72 -7.32 13.39 -9.57
N VAL A 73 -7.50 12.26 -8.88
CA VAL A 73 -8.51 12.04 -7.85
C VAL A 73 -7.84 11.65 -6.52
N PRO A 74 -8.54 11.76 -5.37
CA PRO A 74 -8.00 11.30 -4.10
C PRO A 74 -7.56 9.85 -4.18
N CYS A 75 -6.25 9.62 -4.02
CA CYS A 75 -5.60 8.32 -4.07
C CYS A 75 -4.61 8.21 -2.90
N CYS A 76 -4.43 7.00 -2.39
CA CYS A 76 -3.49 6.70 -1.31
C CYS A 76 -2.66 5.46 -1.66
N GLY A 77 -1.37 5.54 -1.37
CA GLY A 77 -0.50 4.36 -1.36
C GLY A 77 -0.35 3.82 0.06
N TYR A 78 -0.03 2.54 0.18
CA TYR A 78 0.04 1.84 1.46
C TYR A 78 1.37 1.11 1.61
N GLY A 79 2.19 1.53 2.57
CA GLY A 79 3.40 0.85 3.00
C GLY A 79 3.13 -0.10 4.15
N PHE A 80 3.46 -1.38 3.97
CA PHE A 80 3.20 -2.42 4.95
C PHE A 80 4.48 -2.75 5.72
N TYR A 81 4.40 -2.70 7.04
CA TYR A 81 5.50 -3.03 7.95
C TYR A 81 5.12 -4.18 8.86
N GLU A 82 6.03 -5.13 9.04
CA GLU A 82 5.94 -6.12 10.11
C GLU A 82 6.40 -5.49 11.43
N ARG A 83 5.66 -5.74 12.50
CA ARG A 83 6.05 -5.40 13.87
C ARG A 83 6.79 -6.57 14.48
N ARG A 84 8.03 -6.33 14.86
CA ARG A 84 8.88 -7.27 15.58
C ARG A 84 9.17 -6.73 16.98
N GLN A 85 9.24 -7.62 17.95
CA GLN A 85 9.76 -7.31 19.26
C GLN A 85 11.22 -7.75 19.28
N LYS A 86 12.13 -6.81 19.52
CA LYS A 86 13.55 -7.10 19.67
C LYS A 86 14.00 -6.71 21.06
N LEU A 87 14.85 -7.53 21.67
CA LEU A 87 15.47 -7.20 22.95
C LEU A 87 16.21 -5.84 22.84
N LYS A 88 16.06 -4.96 23.84
CA LYS A 88 16.77 -3.68 23.85
C LYS A 88 18.28 -3.91 23.92
N LYS A 89 19.06 -3.01 23.32
CA LYS A 89 20.53 -3.16 23.17
C LYS A 89 21.23 -3.37 24.52
N GLU A 90 20.77 -2.68 25.55
CA GLU A 90 21.28 -2.79 26.92
C GLU A 90 21.07 -4.17 27.54
N TYR A 91 20.24 -5.05 26.97
CA TYR A 91 20.04 -6.42 27.46
C TYR A 91 20.60 -7.49 26.49
N GLU A 92 21.10 -7.13 25.30
CA GLU A 92 21.62 -8.09 24.30
C GLU A 92 22.79 -8.96 24.80
N HIS A 93 23.52 -8.49 25.82
CA HIS A 93 24.65 -9.20 26.43
C HIS A 93 24.25 -10.20 27.53
N LEU A 94 22.98 -10.19 27.97
CA LEU A 94 22.50 -11.03 29.06
C LEU A 94 22.07 -12.41 28.54
N SER A 95 22.26 -13.44 29.37
CA SER A 95 21.78 -14.78 29.04
C SER A 95 20.24 -14.83 29.09
N SER A 96 19.62 -15.74 28.32
CA SER A 96 18.16 -15.94 28.37
C SER A 96 17.65 -16.26 29.78
N LYS A 97 18.50 -16.88 30.62
CA LYS A 97 18.18 -17.19 32.02
C LYS A 97 18.12 -15.93 32.87
N ASP A 98 19.05 -15.00 32.69
CA ASP A 98 19.10 -13.73 33.42
C ASP A 98 17.97 -12.80 32.99
N ILE A 99 17.68 -12.73 31.69
CA ILE A 99 16.52 -12.00 31.14
C ILE A 99 15.21 -12.54 31.74
N GLY A 100 15.06 -13.87 31.80
CA GLY A 100 13.90 -14.51 32.40
C GLY A 100 13.77 -14.23 33.91
N LYS A 101 14.88 -14.17 34.63
CA LYS A 101 14.91 -13.80 36.06
C LYS A 101 14.50 -12.34 36.26
N MET A 102 15.09 -11.41 35.50
CA MET A 102 14.76 -9.98 35.57
C MET A 102 13.29 -9.69 35.28
N LYS A 103 12.71 -10.39 34.28
CA LYS A 103 11.27 -10.25 33.97
C LYS A 103 10.36 -10.75 35.09
N ARG A 104 10.79 -11.78 35.85
CA ARG A 104 10.03 -12.30 37.01
C ARG A 104 10.17 -11.41 38.23
N GLU A 105 11.33 -10.77 38.41
CA GLU A 105 11.59 -9.86 39.52
C GLU A 105 10.98 -8.47 39.31
N ASN A 106 10.77 -8.06 38.05
CA ASN A 106 10.13 -6.81 37.70
C ASN A 106 9.15 -7.01 36.53
N GLU A 107 7.87 -7.19 36.84
CA GLU A 107 6.82 -7.49 35.86
C GLU A 107 6.58 -6.34 34.85
N ASN A 108 6.90 -5.10 35.23
CA ASN A 108 6.79 -3.92 34.37
C ASN A 108 8.07 -3.62 33.58
N LEU A 109 9.09 -4.48 33.66
CA LEU A 109 10.35 -4.27 32.96
C LEU A 109 10.20 -4.56 31.46
N GLU A 110 10.22 -3.50 30.66
CA GLU A 110 10.24 -3.60 29.20
C GLU A 110 11.64 -3.98 28.71
N LEU A 111 11.85 -5.27 28.54
CA LEU A 111 13.09 -5.86 28.03
C LEU A 111 13.21 -5.76 26.49
N SER A 112 12.10 -5.58 25.79
CA SER A 112 12.06 -5.45 24.32
C SER A 112 11.59 -4.08 23.88
N GLU A 113 12.02 -3.68 22.70
CA GLU A 113 11.52 -2.54 21.94
C GLU A 113 10.77 -3.03 20.69
N GLU A 114 9.74 -2.29 20.30
CA GLU A 114 9.09 -2.49 19.00
C GLU A 114 10.02 -2.00 17.89
N ARG A 115 10.24 -2.84 16.88
CA ARG A 115 10.85 -2.45 15.61
C ARG A 115 9.91 -2.76 14.48
N ILE A 116 9.81 -1.82 13.54
CA ILE A 116 9.07 -2.03 12.30
C ILE A 116 10.04 -2.41 11.19
N VAL A 117 9.66 -3.42 10.41
CA VAL A 117 10.44 -3.92 9.27
C VAL A 117 9.60 -3.72 8.01
N PRO A 118 10.09 -2.96 7.01
CA PRO A 118 9.33 -2.74 5.78
C PRO A 118 9.18 -4.05 5.01
N LEU A 119 7.96 -4.35 4.55
CA LEU A 119 7.64 -5.55 3.78
C LEU A 119 7.44 -5.22 2.30
N PHE A 120 6.45 -4.40 1.99
CA PHE A 120 6.19 -3.94 0.63
C PHE A 120 5.38 -2.64 0.66
N VAL A 121 5.38 -1.91 -0.45
CA VAL A 121 4.50 -0.76 -0.67
C VAL A 121 3.64 -1.00 -1.89
N PHE A 122 2.35 -0.67 -1.78
CA PHE A 122 1.39 -0.65 -2.88
C PHE A 122 1.04 0.80 -3.17
N MET A 123 1.47 1.33 -4.31
CA MET A 123 1.32 2.75 -4.64
C MET A 123 -0.03 3.04 -5.32
N GLY A 124 -0.59 2.10 -6.07
CA GLY A 124 -1.75 2.37 -6.93
C GLY A 124 -1.41 3.33 -8.06
N ASP A 125 -2.43 4.03 -8.58
CA ASP A 125 -2.28 5.05 -9.62
C ASP A 125 -1.56 6.28 -9.07
N THR A 126 -0.51 6.72 -9.77
CA THR A 126 0.27 7.88 -9.39
C THR A 126 1.21 8.35 -10.51
N THR A 127 2.00 9.40 -10.26
CA THR A 127 3.07 9.87 -11.13
C THR A 127 4.45 9.51 -10.57
N VAL A 128 5.46 9.58 -11.44
CA VAL A 128 6.87 9.36 -11.06
C VAL A 128 7.35 10.33 -9.98
N SER A 129 6.68 11.48 -9.79
CA SER A 129 7.05 12.49 -8.79
C SER A 129 7.10 11.93 -7.36
N ILE A 130 6.30 10.89 -7.08
CA ILE A 130 6.22 10.25 -5.76
C ILE A 130 7.52 9.53 -5.38
N PHE A 131 8.27 9.00 -6.35
CA PHE A 131 9.57 8.39 -6.09
C PHE A 131 10.60 9.41 -5.61
N ASN A 132 10.57 10.65 -6.13
CA ASN A 132 11.41 11.74 -5.63
C ASN A 132 10.93 12.24 -4.27
N ARG A 133 9.61 12.40 -4.10
CA ARG A 133 9.01 12.91 -2.87
C ARG A 133 9.33 12.04 -1.65
N TYR A 134 9.25 10.72 -1.80
CA TYR A 134 9.45 9.75 -0.72
C TYR A 134 10.66 8.84 -0.94
N GLU A 135 11.69 9.32 -1.66
CA GLU A 135 12.88 8.52 -2.00
C GLU A 135 13.47 7.81 -0.77
N ASN A 136 13.63 8.55 0.33
CA ASN A 136 14.23 8.03 1.56
C ASN A 136 13.37 6.97 2.28
N GLU A 137 12.08 6.85 1.97
CA GLU A 137 11.15 5.93 2.64
C GLU A 137 10.76 4.76 1.73
N LEU A 138 10.42 5.03 0.46
CA LEU A 138 9.98 4.00 -0.50
C LEU A 138 11.05 2.96 -0.78
N PHE A 139 12.31 3.37 -0.92
CA PHE A 139 13.40 2.45 -1.24
C PHE A 139 13.96 1.70 -0.01
N GLN A 140 13.36 1.89 1.17
CA GLN A 140 13.56 0.97 2.30
C GLN A 140 12.74 -0.32 2.15
N PHE A 141 11.66 -0.29 1.35
CA PHE A 141 10.86 -1.47 1.07
C PHE A 141 11.57 -2.36 0.05
N PRO A 142 11.65 -3.68 0.29
CA PRO A 142 12.26 -4.60 -0.67
C PRO A 142 11.37 -4.85 -1.90
N LEU A 143 10.10 -4.46 -1.85
CA LEU A 143 9.11 -4.67 -2.89
C LEU A 143 8.23 -3.42 -3.06
N ILE A 144 8.17 -2.89 -4.28
CA ILE A 144 7.31 -1.78 -4.69
C ILE A 144 6.33 -2.28 -5.74
N ILE A 145 5.04 -2.13 -5.49
CA ILE A 145 3.96 -2.41 -6.45
C ILE A 145 3.45 -1.05 -6.95
N VAL A 146 3.59 -0.78 -8.25
CA VAL A 146 3.32 0.54 -8.84
C VAL A 146 2.72 0.43 -10.24
N GLU A 147 1.90 1.41 -10.63
CA GLU A 147 1.43 1.49 -12.00
C GLU A 147 2.56 1.72 -13.01
N CYS A 148 2.37 1.21 -14.23
CA CYS A 148 3.15 1.57 -15.40
C CYS A 148 2.22 1.53 -16.62
N SER A 149 1.45 2.59 -16.81
CA SER A 149 0.39 2.62 -17.82
C SER A 149 0.93 2.51 -19.26
N TYR A 150 2.13 3.04 -19.53
CA TYR A 150 2.71 3.04 -20.89
C TYR A 150 4.15 2.54 -20.91
N ILE A 151 4.46 1.64 -21.85
CA ILE A 151 5.82 1.11 -22.08
C ILE A 151 6.55 1.80 -23.25
N ASP A 152 5.85 2.62 -24.03
CA ASP A 152 6.41 3.39 -25.16
C ASP A 152 6.26 4.89 -24.88
N SER A 153 7.35 5.64 -25.02
CA SER A 153 7.43 7.08 -24.73
C SER A 153 7.26 7.98 -25.95
N GLU A 154 7.33 7.46 -27.18
CA GLU A 154 7.24 8.30 -28.40
C GLU A 154 5.81 8.80 -28.63
N LEU A 155 4.80 8.03 -28.21
CA LEU A 155 3.38 8.34 -28.45
C LEU A 155 2.66 8.94 -27.23
N HIS A 156 3.25 8.89 -26.03
CA HIS A 156 2.48 9.07 -24.79
C HIS A 156 3.07 10.04 -23.77
N LYS A 157 4.16 10.76 -24.08
CA LYS A 157 4.73 11.77 -23.15
C LYS A 157 3.73 12.87 -22.78
N GLU A 158 3.03 13.45 -23.75
CA GLU A 158 2.04 14.50 -23.48
C GLU A 158 0.79 13.95 -22.76
N PRO A 159 0.10 12.89 -23.25
CA PRO A 159 -1.06 12.31 -22.56
C PRO A 159 -0.78 11.79 -21.15
N ALA A 160 0.41 11.24 -20.87
CA ALA A 160 0.76 10.76 -19.54
C ALA A 160 1.00 11.91 -18.55
N SER A 161 1.55 13.03 -19.02
CA SER A 161 1.73 14.25 -18.22
C SER A 161 0.39 14.90 -17.85
N GLU A 162 -0.59 14.89 -18.76
CA GLU A 162 -1.94 15.39 -18.53
C GLU A 162 -2.79 14.41 -17.71
N GLY A 163 -2.65 13.11 -17.97
CA GLY A 163 -3.37 12.01 -17.33
C GLY A 163 -2.83 11.59 -15.96
N LYS A 164 -1.68 12.13 -15.55
CA LYS A 164 -0.98 11.78 -14.29
C LYS A 164 -0.68 10.28 -14.14
N HIS A 165 -0.18 9.65 -15.19
CA HIS A 165 0.22 8.25 -15.18
C HIS A 165 1.73 8.07 -15.32
N ILE A 166 2.23 6.89 -14.97
CA ILE A 166 3.65 6.54 -15.15
C ILE A 166 3.90 5.95 -16.54
N ILE A 167 4.89 6.50 -17.24
CA ILE A 167 5.52 5.87 -18.40
C ILE A 167 6.80 5.15 -17.96
N TRP A 168 7.14 4.05 -18.63
CA TRP A 168 8.31 3.24 -18.31
C TRP A 168 9.61 4.05 -18.28
N ASP A 169 9.84 4.91 -19.28
CA ASP A 169 11.06 5.73 -19.40
C ASP A 169 11.31 6.62 -18.18
N ASP A 170 10.25 7.08 -17.51
CA ASP A 170 10.36 7.89 -16.30
C ASP A 170 10.63 7.03 -15.06
N LEU A 171 10.11 5.80 -15.03
CA LEU A 171 10.29 4.85 -13.93
C LEU A 171 11.66 4.15 -13.98
N GLN A 172 12.16 3.85 -15.18
CA GLN A 172 13.38 3.09 -15.43
C GLN A 172 14.61 3.63 -14.67
N PRO A 173 14.87 4.95 -14.57
CA PRO A 173 15.98 5.49 -13.79
C PRO A 173 15.96 5.05 -12.32
N PHE A 174 14.79 4.97 -11.69
CA PHE A 174 14.65 4.50 -10.31
C PHE A 174 14.90 3.00 -10.21
N VAL A 175 14.36 2.22 -11.14
CA VAL A 175 14.59 0.76 -11.20
C VAL A 175 16.07 0.43 -11.27
N ILE A 176 16.82 1.15 -12.12
CA ILE A 176 18.27 0.97 -12.27
C ILE A 176 19.03 1.45 -11.02
N LYS A 177 18.61 2.57 -10.42
CA LYS A 177 19.24 3.13 -9.22
C LYS A 177 19.08 2.22 -7.99
N TYR A 178 18.00 1.44 -7.89
CA TYR A 178 17.69 0.59 -6.75
C TYR A 178 17.59 -0.90 -7.13
N PRO A 179 18.71 -1.56 -7.46
CA PRO A 179 18.70 -2.96 -7.93
C PRO A 179 18.26 -3.97 -6.86
N ASN A 180 18.30 -3.59 -5.57
CA ASN A 180 17.87 -4.44 -4.46
C ASN A 180 16.35 -4.39 -4.21
N VAL A 181 15.64 -3.51 -4.90
CA VAL A 181 14.18 -3.34 -4.77
C VAL A 181 13.53 -4.01 -5.97
N ILE A 182 12.58 -4.91 -5.69
CA ILE A 182 11.76 -5.53 -6.72
C ILE A 182 10.60 -4.59 -7.05
N PHE A 183 10.43 -4.29 -8.34
CA PHE A 183 9.32 -3.51 -8.86
C PHE A 183 8.32 -4.44 -9.53
N VAL A 184 7.13 -4.56 -8.94
CA VAL A 184 5.99 -5.22 -9.57
C VAL A 184 5.16 -4.17 -10.28
N LEU A 185 5.13 -4.24 -11.60
CA LEU A 185 4.44 -3.27 -12.44
C LEU A 185 3.02 -3.75 -12.72
N ILE A 186 2.04 -2.90 -12.43
CA ILE A 186 0.60 -3.16 -12.63
C ILE A 186 -0.03 -2.08 -13.52
N HIS A 187 -1.32 -2.23 -13.81
CA HIS A 187 -2.14 -1.18 -14.41
C HIS A 187 -1.64 -0.70 -15.79
N PHE A 188 -1.18 -1.64 -16.62
CA PHE A 188 -0.85 -1.36 -18.01
C PHE A 188 -2.09 -0.94 -18.80
N SER A 189 -1.94 0.02 -19.72
CA SER A 189 -3.02 0.44 -20.61
C SER A 189 -3.57 -0.74 -21.42
N HIS A 190 -4.89 -0.82 -21.54
CA HIS A 190 -5.60 -1.83 -22.32
C HIS A 190 -5.24 -1.86 -23.81
N GLN A 191 -4.55 -0.82 -24.32
CA GLN A 191 -4.07 -0.80 -25.70
C GLN A 191 -2.98 -1.85 -25.97
N TYR A 192 -2.29 -2.32 -24.93
CA TYR A 192 -1.23 -3.32 -25.05
C TYR A 192 -1.78 -4.72 -24.78
N LYS A 193 -1.33 -5.69 -25.57
CA LYS A 193 -1.54 -7.11 -25.28
C LYS A 193 -0.53 -7.59 -24.26
N SER A 194 -0.90 -8.60 -23.46
CA SER A 194 0.00 -9.19 -22.46
C SER A 194 1.32 -9.70 -23.09
N GLU A 195 1.28 -10.23 -24.32
CA GLU A 195 2.49 -10.68 -25.03
C GLU A 195 3.44 -9.50 -25.35
N GLU A 196 2.90 -8.35 -25.76
CA GLU A 196 3.71 -7.17 -26.10
C GLU A 196 4.44 -6.63 -24.86
N ILE A 197 3.75 -6.57 -23.73
CA ILE A 197 4.33 -6.18 -22.44
C ILE A 197 5.41 -7.18 -22.01
N ARG A 198 5.13 -8.48 -22.12
CA ARG A 198 6.08 -9.53 -21.77
C ARG A 198 7.34 -9.44 -22.61
N ASP A 199 7.21 -9.33 -23.92
CA ASP A 199 8.32 -9.27 -24.86
C ASP A 199 9.18 -8.02 -24.62
N PHE A 200 8.54 -6.89 -24.30
CA PHE A 200 9.23 -5.65 -23.95
C PHE A 200 10.14 -5.83 -22.73
N PHE A 201 9.60 -6.32 -21.62
CA PHE A 201 10.38 -6.49 -20.38
C PHE A 201 11.40 -7.63 -20.45
N GLN A 202 11.13 -8.69 -21.21
CA GLN A 202 12.11 -9.76 -21.48
C GLN A 202 13.32 -9.23 -22.24
N LYS A 203 13.13 -8.34 -23.22
CA LYS A 203 14.23 -7.71 -23.96
C LYS A 203 15.08 -6.79 -23.09
N LEU A 204 14.45 -6.05 -22.17
CA LEU A 204 15.16 -5.18 -21.22
C LEU A 204 16.03 -5.98 -20.24
N ASN A 205 15.61 -7.20 -19.90
CA ASN A 205 16.37 -8.14 -19.06
C ASN A 205 16.79 -7.54 -17.69
N LEU A 206 15.88 -6.79 -17.05
CA LEU A 206 16.08 -6.24 -15.71
C LEU A 206 15.59 -7.24 -14.66
N PRO A 207 16.47 -7.79 -13.80
CA PRO A 207 16.11 -8.88 -12.88
C PRO A 207 15.20 -8.44 -11.73
N ASN A 208 15.11 -7.13 -11.47
CA ASN A 208 14.32 -6.54 -10.40
C ASN A 208 12.98 -5.96 -10.89
N VAL A 209 12.52 -6.35 -12.08
CA VAL A 209 11.24 -5.92 -12.66
C VAL A 209 10.35 -7.13 -12.93
N ILE A 210 9.11 -7.06 -12.46
CA ILE A 210 8.09 -8.10 -12.65
C ILE A 210 6.82 -7.45 -13.23
N PRO A 211 6.56 -7.55 -14.54
CA PRO A 211 5.27 -7.15 -15.09
C PRO A 211 4.17 -8.12 -14.64
N PHE A 212 3.11 -7.60 -14.02
CA PHE A 212 1.95 -8.37 -13.60
C PHE A 212 0.86 -8.28 -14.69
N ILE A 213 0.81 -9.29 -15.56
CA ILE A 213 0.03 -9.35 -16.82
C ILE A 213 -0.69 -10.67 -17.02
#